data_AF-A0A256ISA7-F1
#
_entry.id   AF-A0A256ISA7-F1
#
_cell.length_a   1.000
_cell.length_b   1.000
_cell.length_c   1.000
_cell.angle_alpha   90.00
_cell.angle_beta   90.00
_cell.angle_gamma   90.00
#
_symmetry.space_group_name_H-M   'P 1'
#
loop_
_entity.id
_entity.type
_entity.pdbx_description
1 polymer ?
#
loop_
_entity_poly.entity_id
_entity_poly.type
_entity_poly.pdbx_seq_one_letter_code
_entity_poly.pdbx_strand_id
1 'polypeptide(L)'
;MSGRAVATLGTALTTFLLVAVLVTELLSARIAFSALVGLPAGVVGGAVAGVATWLRLWRRAALRPVLLGCSAVGYALLAAAAVSYSVPPARPFVSAESAVGVAVVCGVAVLLIARRYPERIPE
;
A
#
# COMPACT_ATOMS: atom_id res chain seq x y z
N MET A 1 10.02 10.52 11.74
CA MET A 1 10.49 9.72 10.58
C MET A 1 10.61 10.65 9.38
N SER A 2 11.63 10.47 8.52
CA SER A 2 11.76 11.21 7.26
C SER A 2 10.63 10.84 6.30
N GLY A 3 10.18 11.78 5.46
CA GLY A 3 9.12 11.54 4.47
C GLY A 3 9.52 10.40 3.51
N ARG A 4 10.82 10.28 3.25
CA ARG A 4 11.40 9.18 2.47
C ARG A 4 11.10 7.80 3.05
N ALA A 5 11.24 7.63 4.37
CA ALA A 5 11.03 6.35 5.03
C ALA A 5 9.55 5.93 4.97
N VAL A 6 8.66 6.88 5.22
CA VAL A 6 7.20 6.65 5.16
C VAL A 6 6.78 6.25 3.75
N ALA A 7 7.22 6.99 2.73
CA ALA A 7 6.90 6.67 1.34
C ALA A 7 7.49 5.32 0.92
N THR A 8 8.72 5.00 1.34
CA THR A 8 9.37 3.74 1.01
C THR A 8 8.64 2.55 1.61
N LEU A 9 8.34 2.59 2.90
CA LEU A 9 7.65 1.51 3.60
C LEU A 9 6.23 1.34 3.07
N GLY A 10 5.47 2.43 2.94
CA GLY A 10 4.10 2.31 2.45
C GLY A 10 4.03 1.94 0.97
N THR A 11 4.96 2.39 0.10
CA THR A 11 4.98 1.91 -1.30
C THR A 11 5.32 0.44 -1.38
N ALA A 12 6.31 -0.03 -0.61
CA ALA A 12 6.62 -1.45 -0.50
C ALA A 12 5.40 -2.26 -0.05
N LEU A 13 4.67 -1.76 0.97
CA LEU A 13 3.50 -2.43 1.52
C LEU A 13 2.33 -2.47 0.53
N THR A 14 2.04 -1.35 -0.15
CA THR A 14 1.01 -1.28 -1.19
C THR A 14 1.33 -2.23 -2.35
N THR A 15 2.58 -2.24 -2.82
CA THR A 15 2.98 -3.16 -3.89
C THR A 15 2.94 -4.61 -3.44
N PHE A 16 3.36 -4.92 -2.22
CA PHE A 16 3.24 -6.25 -1.63
C PHE A 16 1.80 -6.76 -1.67
N LEU A 17 0.85 -5.96 -1.17
CA LEU A 17 -0.56 -6.34 -1.12
C LEU A 17 -1.13 -6.53 -2.53
N LEU A 18 -0.86 -5.60 -3.45
CA LEU A 18 -1.36 -5.69 -4.82
C LEU A 18 -0.83 -6.91 -5.56
N VAL A 19 0.48 -7.16 -5.50
CA VAL A 19 1.11 -8.30 -6.18
C VAL A 19 0.64 -9.61 -5.55
N ALA A 20 0.55 -9.68 -4.22
CA ALA A 20 0.06 -10.87 -3.53
C ALA A 20 -1.37 -11.22 -3.96
N VAL A 21 -2.29 -10.25 -3.95
CA VAL A 21 -3.68 -10.45 -4.36
C VAL A 21 -3.75 -10.82 -5.84
N LEU A 22 -3.09 -10.07 -6.71
CA LEU A 22 -3.12 -10.31 -8.15
C LEU A 22 -2.63 -11.71 -8.50
N VAL A 23 -1.46 -12.12 -7.99
CA VAL A 23 -0.90 -13.45 -8.26
C VAL A 23 -1.78 -14.54 -7.65
N THR A 24 -2.32 -14.34 -6.45
CA THR A 24 -3.21 -15.32 -5.81
C THR A 24 -4.49 -15.53 -6.63
N GLU A 25 -5.13 -14.45 -7.08
CA GLU A 25 -6.36 -14.51 -7.88
C GLU A 25 -6.12 -15.15 -9.24
N LEU A 26 -5.04 -14.77 -9.94
CA LEU A 26 -4.68 -15.36 -11.23
C LEU A 26 -4.38 -16.86 -11.14
N LEU A 27 -3.79 -17.31 -10.02
CA LEU A 27 -3.50 -18.72 -9.78
C LEU A 27 -4.67 -19.48 -9.15
N SER A 28 -5.68 -18.80 -8.59
CA SER A 28 -6.81 -19.41 -7.89
C SER A 28 -7.60 -20.36 -8.79
N ALA A 29 -7.74 -20.01 -10.08
CA ALA A 29 -8.36 -20.87 -11.08
C ALA A 29 -7.55 -22.12 -11.47
N ARG A 30 -6.28 -22.22 -11.03
CA ARG A 30 -5.33 -23.25 -11.48
C ARG A 30 -4.76 -24.10 -10.34
N ILE A 31 -4.65 -23.56 -9.13
CA ILE A 31 -3.95 -24.18 -8.01
C ILE A 31 -4.74 -23.94 -6.72
N ALA A 32 -5.07 -25.02 -6.00
CA ALA A 32 -5.81 -24.94 -4.74
C ALA A 32 -5.10 -24.12 -3.64
N PHE A 33 -3.76 -24.02 -3.71
CA PHE A 33 -2.92 -23.26 -2.79
C PHE A 33 -2.22 -22.10 -3.49
N SER A 34 -2.94 -21.33 -4.29
CA SER A 34 -2.41 -20.14 -4.99
C SER A 34 -1.72 -19.14 -4.06
N ALA A 35 -2.18 -19.03 -2.81
CA ALA A 35 -1.59 -18.16 -1.79
C ALA A 35 -0.13 -18.51 -1.46
N LEU A 36 0.30 -19.77 -1.60
CA LEU A 36 1.69 -20.17 -1.39
C LEU A 36 2.64 -19.54 -2.41
N VAL A 37 2.14 -19.16 -3.58
CA VAL A 37 2.92 -18.48 -4.63
C VAL A 37 2.71 -16.98 -4.57
N GLY A 38 1.47 -16.54 -4.32
CA GLY A 38 1.11 -15.12 -4.26
C GLY A 38 1.83 -14.35 -3.16
N LEU A 39 1.87 -14.88 -1.94
CA LEU A 39 2.52 -14.22 -0.81
C LEU A 39 4.03 -13.97 -1.05
N PRO A 40 4.84 -14.98 -1.42
CA PRO A 40 6.25 -14.76 -1.74
C PRO A 40 6.45 -13.80 -2.92
N ALA A 41 5.64 -13.91 -3.98
CA ALA A 41 5.70 -12.99 -5.11
C ALA A 41 5.42 -11.55 -4.67
N GLY A 42 4.44 -11.37 -3.79
CA GLY A 42 4.15 -10.11 -3.13
C GLY A 42 5.37 -9.56 -2.39
N VAL A 43 6.06 -10.38 -1.59
CA VAL A 43 7.24 -9.95 -0.82
C VAL A 43 8.34 -9.45 -1.76
N VAL A 44 8.61 -10.19 -2.84
CA VAL A 44 9.60 -9.80 -3.84
C VAL A 44 9.19 -8.48 -4.51
N GLY A 45 7.93 -8.35 -4.94
CA GLY A 45 7.42 -7.14 -5.57
C GLY A 45 7.49 -5.91 -4.64
N GLY A 46 7.10 -6.08 -3.37
CA GLY A 46 7.20 -5.05 -2.35
C GLY A 46 8.63 -4.62 -2.06
N ALA A 47 9.56 -5.59 -1.94
CA ALA A 47 10.98 -5.30 -1.73
C ALA A 47 11.58 -4.51 -2.90
N VAL A 48 11.29 -4.92 -4.15
CA VAL A 48 11.75 -4.22 -5.35
C VAL A 48 11.21 -2.79 -5.40
N ALA A 49 9.91 -2.61 -5.12
CA ALA A 49 9.29 -1.28 -5.08
C ALA A 49 9.89 -0.39 -3.99
N GLY A 50 10.08 -0.93 -2.78
CA GLY A 50 10.72 -0.21 -1.68
C GLY A 50 12.14 0.23 -2.03
N VAL A 51 12.96 -0.68 -2.54
CA VAL A 51 14.34 -0.39 -2.95
C VAL A 51 14.37 0.66 -4.07
N ALA A 52 13.49 0.54 -5.08
CA ALA A 52 13.37 1.51 -6.15
C ALA A 52 12.96 2.89 -5.61
N THR A 53 12.01 2.94 -4.68
CA THR A 53 11.56 4.18 -4.03
C THR A 53 12.70 4.85 -3.27
N TRP A 54 13.42 4.11 -2.44
CA TRP A 54 14.50 4.62 -1.62
C TRP A 54 15.69 5.13 -2.43
N LEU A 55 16.13 4.34 -3.42
CA LEU A 55 17.34 4.63 -4.19
C LEU A 55 17.10 5.70 -5.26
N ARG A 56 15.94 5.65 -5.94
CA ARG A 56 15.73 6.38 -7.20
C ARG A 56 14.48 7.24 -7.24
N LEU A 57 13.28 6.72 -6.90
CA LEU A 57 12.05 7.47 -7.14
C LEU A 57 11.88 8.66 -6.18
N TRP A 58 12.33 8.56 -4.92
CA TRP A 58 12.21 9.68 -3.96
C TRP A 58 13.03 10.91 -4.34
N ARG A 59 14.13 10.71 -5.08
CA ARG A 59 14.97 11.81 -5.59
C ARG A 59 14.24 12.67 -6.62
N ARG A 60 13.18 12.14 -7.25
CA ARG A 60 12.36 12.88 -8.22
C ARG A 60 11.27 13.63 -7.47
N ALA A 61 11.43 14.93 -7.30
CA ALA A 61 10.44 15.79 -6.61
C ALA A 61 9.01 15.62 -7.18
N ALA A 62 8.88 15.47 -8.50
CA ALA A 62 7.60 15.25 -9.18
C ALA A 62 6.88 13.95 -8.77
N LEU A 63 7.59 12.94 -8.28
CA LEU A 63 7.01 11.65 -7.88
C LEU A 63 6.65 11.60 -6.39
N ARG A 64 7.17 12.51 -5.55
CA ARG A 64 6.92 12.50 -4.10
C ARG A 64 5.42 12.47 -3.73
N PRO A 65 4.53 13.27 -4.36
CA PRO A 65 3.11 13.24 -4.04
C PRO A 65 2.45 11.91 -4.41
N VAL A 66 2.88 11.30 -5.52
CA VAL A 66 2.36 10.00 -5.98
C VAL A 66 2.80 8.89 -5.04
N LEU A 67 4.08 8.88 -4.64
CA LEU A 67 4.62 7.89 -3.71
C LEU A 67 3.91 7.98 -2.35
N LEU A 68 3.65 9.20 -1.85
CA LEU A 68 2.92 9.42 -0.60
C LEU A 68 1.46 8.96 -0.71
N GLY A 69 0.78 9.30 -1.80
CA GLY A 69 -0.58 8.81 -2.07
C GLY A 69 -0.65 7.28 -2.11
N CYS A 70 0.24 6.64 -2.87
CA CYS A 70 0.33 5.18 -2.92
C CYS A 70 0.65 4.57 -1.55
N SER A 71 1.52 5.19 -0.77
CA SER A 71 1.88 4.72 0.57
C SER A 71 0.68 4.73 1.53
N ALA A 72 -0.18 5.74 1.42
CA ALA A 72 -1.36 5.89 2.26
C ALA A 72 -2.39 4.78 2.01
N VAL A 73 -2.51 4.29 0.77
CA VAL A 73 -3.39 3.15 0.44
C VAL A 73 -2.98 1.91 1.23
N GLY A 74 -1.69 1.56 1.21
CA GLY A 74 -1.17 0.40 1.92
C GLY A 74 -1.37 0.52 3.42
N TYR A 75 -1.05 1.67 4.01
CA TYR A 75 -1.26 1.89 5.44
C TYR A 75 -2.74 1.83 5.84
N ALA A 76 -3.64 2.38 5.03
CA ALA A 76 -5.07 2.32 5.29
C ALA A 76 -5.60 0.88 5.23
N LEU A 77 -5.17 0.07 4.26
CA LEU A 77 -5.50 -1.35 4.20
C LEU A 77 -4.97 -2.12 5.41
N LEU A 78 -3.73 -1.86 5.81
CA LEU A 78 -3.14 -2.48 6.99
C LEU A 78 -3.92 -2.12 8.26
N ALA A 79 -4.31 -0.84 8.41
CA ALA A 79 -5.10 -0.36 9.52
C ALA A 79 -6.50 -1.00 9.53
N ALA A 80 -7.16 -1.09 8.38
CA ALA A 80 -8.47 -1.74 8.26
C ALA A 80 -8.39 -3.23 8.64
N ALA A 81 -7.35 -3.92 8.17
CA ALA A 81 -7.09 -5.31 8.55
C ALA A 81 -6.85 -5.44 10.07
N ALA A 82 -6.00 -4.58 10.64
CA ALA A 82 -5.72 -4.57 12.07
C ALA A 82 -6.99 -4.35 12.90
N VAL A 83 -7.84 -3.39 12.52
CA VAL A 83 -9.13 -3.16 13.19
C VAL A 83 -10.04 -4.38 13.09
N SER A 84 -10.15 -4.98 11.89
CA SER A 84 -10.97 -6.17 11.67
C SER A 84 -10.51 -7.40 12.47
N TYR A 85 -9.21 -7.50 12.78
CA TYR A 85 -8.66 -8.62 13.56
C TYR A 85 -8.60 -8.35 15.06
N SER A 86 -8.34 -7.12 15.48
CA SER A 86 -8.20 -6.75 16.89
C SER A 86 -9.51 -6.36 17.58
N VAL A 87 -10.53 -5.95 16.82
CA VAL A 87 -11.81 -5.50 17.35
C VAL A 87 -12.94 -6.39 16.79
N PRO A 88 -13.28 -7.50 17.49
CA PRO A 88 -14.34 -8.42 17.06
C PRO A 88 -15.68 -7.73 16.69
N PRO A 89 -16.18 -6.72 17.44
CA PRO A 89 -17.44 -6.05 17.08
C PRO A 89 -17.33 -5.14 15.84
N ALA A 90 -16.12 -4.83 15.35
CA ALA A 90 -15.92 -4.03 14.14
C ALA A 90 -16.00 -4.86 12.85
N ARG A 91 -15.84 -6.19 12.92
CA ARG A 91 -15.91 -7.10 11.75
C ARG A 91 -17.12 -6.89 10.83
N PRO A 92 -18.37 -6.75 11.32
CA PRO A 92 -19.52 -6.57 10.44
C PRO A 92 -19.48 -5.25 9.66
N PHE A 93 -18.69 -4.26 10.11
CA PHE A 93 -18.57 -2.94 9.46
C PHE A 93 -17.37 -2.86 8.51
N VAL A 94 -16.37 -3.73 8.67
CA VAL A 94 -15.15 -3.77 7.84
C VAL A 94 -15.27 -4.91 6.83
N SER A 95 -15.84 -4.62 5.66
CA SER A 95 -15.77 -5.52 4.50
C SER A 95 -14.51 -5.25 3.69
N ALA A 96 -14.07 -6.22 2.89
CA ALA A 96 -12.94 -6.02 1.99
C ALA A 96 -13.19 -4.86 1.02
N GLU A 97 -14.43 -4.74 0.53
CA GLU A 97 -14.84 -3.69 -0.39
C GLU A 97 -14.82 -2.31 0.26
N SER A 98 -15.34 -2.19 1.50
CA SER A 98 -15.30 -0.91 2.23
C SER A 98 -13.87 -0.52 2.61
N ALA A 99 -13.03 -1.48 3.02
CA ALA A 99 -11.62 -1.25 3.33
C ALA A 99 -10.84 -0.74 2.11
N VAL A 100 -11.05 -1.34 0.93
CA VAL A 100 -10.43 -0.89 -0.32
C VAL A 100 -10.93 0.50 -0.71
N GLY A 101 -12.23 0.74 -0.63
CA GLY A 101 -12.82 2.06 -0.91
C GLY A 101 -12.21 3.16 -0.03
N VAL A 102 -12.15 2.93 1.28
CA VAL A 102 -11.54 3.87 2.24
C VAL A 102 -10.06 4.07 1.93
N ALA A 103 -9.31 3.00 1.65
CA ALA A 103 -7.89 3.09 1.34
C ALA A 103 -7.62 3.92 0.08
N VAL A 104 -8.43 3.76 -0.97
CA VAL A 104 -8.34 4.56 -2.19
C VAL A 104 -8.64 6.04 -1.89
N VAL A 105 -9.70 6.34 -1.13
CA VAL A 105 -10.03 7.71 -0.73
C VAL A 105 -8.88 8.35 0.06
N CYS A 106 -8.31 7.63 1.03
CA CYS A 106 -7.14 8.08 1.78
C CYS A 106 -5.94 8.34 0.86
N GLY A 107 -5.66 7.44 -0.08
CA GLY A 107 -4.59 7.60 -1.07
C GLY A 107 -4.74 8.84 -1.93
N VAL A 108 -5.96 9.06 -2.46
CA VAL A 108 -6.28 10.24 -3.27
C VAL A 108 -6.18 11.51 -2.44
N ALA A 109 -6.72 11.52 -1.23
CA ALA A 109 -6.64 12.67 -0.33
C ALA A 109 -5.18 13.06 -0.03
N VAL A 110 -4.34 12.09 0.33
CA VAL A 110 -2.92 12.33 0.59
C VAL A 110 -2.18 12.80 -0.66
N LEU A 111 -2.49 12.23 -1.83
CA LEU A 111 -1.92 12.69 -3.11
C LEU A 111 -2.27 14.15 -3.39
N LEU A 112 -3.54 14.54 -3.21
CA LEU A 112 -4.00 15.90 -3.45
C LEU A 112 -3.38 16.89 -2.45
N ILE A 113 -3.31 16.53 -1.17
CA ILE A 113 -2.69 17.35 -0.13
C ILE A 113 -1.19 17.52 -0.42
N ALA A 114 -0.48 16.44 -0.75
CA ALA A 114 0.95 16.49 -1.06
C ALA A 114 1.25 17.27 -2.35
N ARG A 115 0.32 17.28 -3.33
CA ARG A 115 0.41 18.15 -4.50
C ARG A 115 0.13 19.61 -4.19
N ARG A 116 -0.76 19.88 -3.23
CA ARG A 116 -1.17 21.24 -2.86
C ARG A 116 -0.14 21.94 -1.98
N TYR A 117 0.59 21.19 -1.17
CA TYR A 117 1.56 21.71 -0.20
C TYR A 117 2.93 21.00 -0.30
N PRO A 118 3.65 21.10 -1.43
CA PRO A 118 4.94 20.43 -1.63
C PRO A 118 6.01 20.87 -0.62
N GLU A 119 5.94 22.11 -0.13
CA GLU A 119 6.83 22.70 0.88
C GLU A 119 6.70 22.06 2.27
N ARG A 120 5.63 21.31 2.54
CA ARG A 120 5.42 20.60 3.81
C ARG A 120 5.95 19.17 3.80
N ILE A 121 6.52 18.68 2.70
CA ILE A 121 7.01 17.31 2.60
C ILE A 121 8.43 17.26 3.19
N PRO A 122 8.63 16.61 4.35
CA PRO A 122 9.96 16.48 4.94
C PRO A 122 10.86 15.58 4.08
N GLU A 123 12.13 15.94 3.96
CA GLU A 123 13.13 15.22 3.15
C GLU A 123 13.42 13.79 3.66
#